data_AF-A0A3N5PFF0-F1
#
_entry.id   AF-A0A3N5PFF0-F1
#
_cell.length_a   1.000
_cell.length_b   1.000
_cell.length_c   1.000
_cell.angle_alpha   90.00
_cell.angle_beta   90.00
_cell.angle_gamma   90.00
#
_symmetry.space_group_name_H-M   'P 1'
#
loop_
_entity.id
_entity.type
_entity.pdbx_description
1 polymer ?
#
loop_
_entity_poly.entity_id
_entity_poly.type
_entity_poly.pdbx_seq_one_letter_code
_entity_poly.pdbx_strand_id
1 'polypeptide(L)'
;MYYIVPTLKNVADAERDLTTAVQKHKFGVLHVHDLAATLASKGYPLGAECKVFDVCNPQHAARVLARDMRVNMALPCRISVVPERVDTKIGTILPTATLRM
;
A
#
# COMPACT_ATOMS: atom_id res chain seq x y z
N MET A 1 1.28 -4.34 14.77
CA MET A 1 0.21 -4.42 13.75
C MET A 1 0.62 -3.68 12.49
N TYR A 2 0.96 -2.39 12.59
CA TYR A 2 1.47 -1.60 11.47
C TYR A 2 2.99 -1.68 11.38
N TYR A 3 3.52 -1.64 10.15
CA TYR A 3 4.92 -1.34 9.86
C TYR A 3 4.96 -0.04 9.06
N ILE A 4 5.65 0.97 9.59
CA ILE A 4 5.68 2.32 9.02
C ILE A 4 7.13 2.79 9.03
N VAL A 5 7.59 3.29 7.88
CA VAL A 5 8.91 3.88 7.73
C VAL A 5 8.81 5.30 7.17
N PRO A 6 9.60 6.25 7.69
CA PRO A 6 9.66 7.61 7.15
C PRO A 6 10.58 7.71 5.94
N THR A 7 10.34 8.73 5.11
CA THR A 7 11.29 9.24 4.12
C THR A 7 11.19 10.75 4.02
N LEU A 8 12.31 11.44 3.80
CA LEU A 8 12.33 12.90 3.57
C LEU A 8 11.85 13.31 2.18
N LYS A 9 11.49 12.35 1.33
CA LYS A 9 10.94 12.60 -0.01
C LYS A 9 9.50 13.09 0.12
N ASN A 10 9.07 13.94 -0.81
CA ASN A 10 7.65 14.25 -0.98
C ASN A 10 6.88 13.00 -1.48
N VAL A 11 5.55 13.08 -1.48
CA VAL A 11 4.67 11.96 -1.85
C VAL A 11 4.93 11.48 -3.29
N ALA A 12 5.13 12.38 -4.25
CA ALA A 12 5.36 12.03 -5.65
C ALA A 12 6.67 11.26 -5.85
N ASP A 13 7.75 11.70 -5.21
CA ASP A 13 9.04 11.01 -5.25
C ASP A 13 8.98 9.66 -4.51
N ALA A 14 8.28 9.61 -3.37
CA ALA A 14 8.06 8.37 -2.63
C ALA A 14 7.25 7.35 -3.43
N GLU A 15 6.21 7.78 -4.15
CA GLU A 15 5.42 6.94 -5.06
C GLU A 15 6.25 6.33 -6.19
N ARG A 16 7.07 7.15 -6.87
CA ARG A 16 7.94 6.69 -7.96
C ARG A 16 8.94 5.64 -7.47
N ASP A 17 9.57 5.91 -6.33
CA ASP A 17 10.58 5.03 -5.77
C ASP A 17 9.94 3.75 -5.19
N LEU A 18 8.77 3.85 -4.57
CA LEU A 18 8.01 2.69 -4.10
C LEU A 18 7.60 1.79 -5.27
N THR A 19 7.12 2.36 -6.38
CA THR A 19 6.77 1.61 -7.59
C THR A 19 7.98 0.84 -8.14
N THR A 20 9.15 1.48 -8.16
CA THR A 20 10.41 0.86 -8.57
C THR A 20 10.84 -0.25 -7.61
N ALA A 21 10.73 -0.03 -6.30
CA ALA A 21 11.08 -1.01 -5.28
C ALA A 21 10.17 -2.25 -5.35
N VAL A 22 8.86 -2.06 -5.48
CA VAL A 22 7.87 -3.14 -5.65
C VAL A 22 8.28 -4.07 -6.79
N GLN A 23 8.61 -3.52 -7.96
CA GLN A 23 9.08 -4.29 -9.11
C GLN A 23 10.42 -5.01 -8.85
N LYS A 24 11.39 -4.33 -8.22
CA LYS A 24 12.69 -4.92 -7.86
C LYS A 24 12.53 -6.15 -6.95
N HIS A 25 11.51 -6.13 -6.08
CA HIS A 25 11.17 -7.24 -5.17
C HIS A 25 10.18 -8.27 -5.77
N LYS A 26 9.97 -8.25 -7.09
CA LYS A 26 9.10 -9.20 -7.83
C LYS A 26 7.62 -9.10 -7.48
N PHE A 27 7.19 -7.95 -6.97
CA PHE A 27 5.78 -7.58 -6.90
C PHE A 27 5.43 -6.71 -8.11
N GLY A 28 4.19 -6.78 -8.58
CA GLY A 28 3.61 -5.80 -9.49
C GLY A 28 2.74 -4.81 -8.73
N VAL A 29 2.66 -3.56 -9.21
CA VAL A 29 1.61 -2.61 -8.81
C VAL A 29 0.38 -2.91 -9.66
N LEU A 30 -0.71 -3.34 -9.02
CA LEU A 30 -1.98 -3.64 -9.70
C LEU A 30 -2.84 -2.39 -9.84
N HIS A 31 -2.85 -1.54 -8.81
CA HIS A 31 -3.58 -0.28 -8.80
C HIS A 31 -2.98 0.70 -7.80
N VAL A 32 -3.19 2.00 -8.03
CA VAL A 32 -2.89 3.07 -7.08
C VAL A 32 -4.16 3.88 -6.85
N HIS A 33 -4.72 3.78 -5.64
CA HIS A 33 -5.89 4.53 -5.21
C HIS A 33 -5.44 5.90 -4.71
N ASP A 34 -5.87 6.97 -5.37
CA ASP A 34 -5.79 8.32 -4.81
C ASP A 34 -7.02 8.58 -3.93
N LEU A 35 -6.88 8.27 -2.64
CA LEU A 35 -7.97 8.39 -1.68
C LEU A 35 -8.30 9.86 -1.40
N ALA A 36 -7.30 10.74 -1.43
CA ALA A 36 -7.51 12.17 -1.23
C ALA A 36 -8.39 12.74 -2.35
N ALA A 37 -8.06 12.48 -3.61
CA ALA A 37 -8.86 12.90 -4.76
C ALA A 37 -10.24 12.24 -4.76
N THR A 38 -10.31 10.93 -4.51
CA THR A 38 -11.58 10.18 -4.47
C THR A 38 -12.53 10.75 -3.43
N LEU A 39 -12.06 11.02 -2.21
CA LEU A 39 -12.91 11.55 -1.15
C LEU A 39 -13.28 13.02 -1.38
N ALA A 40 -12.34 13.84 -1.89
CA ALA A 40 -12.61 15.22 -2.25
C ALA A 40 -13.72 15.33 -3.32
N SER A 41 -13.69 14.47 -4.35
CA SER A 41 -14.74 14.42 -5.38
C SER A 41 -16.14 14.08 -4.85
N LYS A 42 -16.21 13.49 -3.65
CA LYS A 42 -17.45 13.12 -2.96
C LYS A 42 -17.83 14.09 -1.84
N GLY A 43 -17.11 15.21 -1.69
CA GLY A 43 -17.38 16.23 -0.67
C GLY A 43 -16.72 15.97 0.69
N TYR A 44 -15.75 15.06 0.78
CA TYR A 44 -15.04 14.71 2.03
C TYR A 44 -13.54 14.97 1.92
N PRO A 45 -13.06 16.24 1.85
CA PRO A 45 -11.65 16.53 1.68
C PRO A 45 -10.82 16.11 2.91
N LEU A 46 -9.70 15.42 2.69
CA LEU A 46 -8.79 14.98 3.76
C LEU A 46 -7.81 16.05 4.24
N GLY A 47 -7.59 17.11 3.45
CA GLY A 47 -6.58 18.14 3.75
C GLY A 47 -5.12 17.68 3.60
N ALA A 48 -4.89 16.44 3.17
CA ALA A 48 -3.58 15.86 2.91
C ALA A 48 -3.66 14.85 1.76
N GLU A 49 -2.54 14.63 1.07
CA GLU A 49 -2.39 13.56 0.09
C GLU A 49 -2.54 12.20 0.78
N CYS A 50 -3.16 11.23 0.10
CA CYS A 50 -3.29 9.88 0.60
C CYS A 50 -3.38 8.89 -0.55
N LYS A 51 -2.29 8.15 -0.77
CA LYS A 51 -2.20 7.15 -1.84
C LYS A 51 -2.09 5.75 -1.26
N VAL A 52 -2.85 4.82 -1.82
CA VAL A 52 -2.80 3.39 -1.45
C VAL A 52 -2.46 2.56 -2.68
N PHE A 53 -1.39 1.78 -2.56
CA PHE A 53 -0.88 0.90 -3.60
C PHE A 53 -1.37 -0.52 -3.33
N ASP A 54 -2.06 -1.07 -4.31
CA ASP A 54 -2.35 -2.49 -4.39
C ASP A 54 -1.19 -3.19 -5.10
N VAL A 55 -0.46 -4.03 -4.36
CA VAL A 55 0.72 -4.74 -4.87
C VAL A 55 0.58 -6.25 -4.72
N CYS A 56 1.10 -7.00 -5.67
CA CYS A 56 0.98 -8.46 -5.66
C CYS A 56 2.22 -9.15 -6.22
N ASN A 57 2.69 -10.17 -5.52
CA ASN A 57 3.61 -11.16 -6.07
C ASN A 57 2.79 -12.43 -6.34
N PRO A 58 2.65 -12.87 -7.62
CA PRO A 58 1.76 -13.96 -7.98
C PRO A 58 2.17 -15.30 -7.35
N GLN A 59 3.47 -15.53 -7.10
CA GLN A 59 3.95 -16.75 -6.45
C GLN A 59 3.52 -16.81 -4.98
N HIS A 60 3.58 -15.67 -4.27
CA HIS A 60 3.12 -15.59 -2.88
C HIS A 60 1.59 -15.68 -2.81
N ALA A 61 0.87 -14.96 -3.68
CA ALA A 61 -0.58 -14.99 -3.74
C ALA A 61 -1.12 -16.42 -4.00
N ALA A 62 -0.57 -17.12 -4.99
CA ALA A 62 -0.95 -18.51 -5.27
C ALA A 62 -0.71 -19.43 -4.06
N ARG A 63 0.43 -19.26 -3.36
CA ARG A 63 0.76 -20.08 -2.19
C ARG A 63 -0.21 -19.87 -1.03
N VAL A 64 -0.57 -18.63 -0.71
CA VAL A 64 -1.50 -18.36 0.40
C VAL A 64 -2.92 -18.76 0.06
N LEU A 65 -3.37 -18.54 -1.18
CA LEU A 65 -4.70 -18.93 -1.65
C LEU A 65 -4.87 -20.45 -1.73
N ALA A 66 -3.82 -21.18 -2.10
CA ALA A 66 -3.83 -22.64 -2.08
C ALA A 66 -3.97 -23.21 -0.65
N ARG A 67 -3.46 -22.49 0.36
CA ARG A 67 -3.58 -22.88 1.76
C ARG A 67 -4.94 -22.51 2.36
N ASP A 68 -5.45 -21.32 2.05
CA ASP A 68 -6.78 -20.88 2.47
C ASP A 68 -7.33 -19.86 1.46
N MET A 69 -8.31 -20.30 0.66
CA MET A 69 -8.92 -19.44 -0.36
C MET A 69 -9.57 -18.19 0.24
N ARG A 70 -9.98 -18.19 1.52
CA ARG A 70 -10.59 -17.01 2.19
C ARG A 70 -9.62 -15.84 2.31
N VAL A 71 -8.31 -16.09 2.20
CA VAL A 71 -7.28 -15.05 2.16
C VAL A 71 -7.44 -14.09 0.97
N ASN A 72 -8.23 -14.46 -0.07
CA ASN A 72 -8.56 -13.54 -1.15
C ASN A 72 -9.14 -12.19 -0.67
N MET A 73 -9.84 -12.17 0.47
CA MET A 73 -10.42 -10.95 1.07
C MET A 73 -9.37 -9.98 1.64
N ALA A 74 -8.13 -10.45 1.81
CA ALA A 74 -6.99 -9.67 2.29
C ALA A 74 -5.97 -9.38 1.19
N LEU A 75 -6.19 -9.89 -0.04
CA LEU A 75 -5.37 -9.62 -1.22
C LEU A 75 -6.03 -8.56 -2.11
N PRO A 76 -5.25 -7.79 -2.89
CA PRO A 76 -3.79 -7.74 -2.90
C PRO A 76 -3.20 -7.08 -1.64
N CYS A 77 -1.86 -7.17 -1.49
CA CYS A 77 -1.19 -6.49 -0.39
C CYS A 77 -1.32 -4.97 -0.55
N ARG A 78 -1.54 -4.24 0.54
CA ARG A 78 -1.70 -2.78 0.52
C ARG A 78 -0.52 -2.06 1.15
N ILE A 79 -0.02 -1.02 0.48
CA ILE A 79 0.98 -0.09 1.01
C ILE A 79 0.44 1.33 0.89
N SER A 80 0.50 2.10 1.97
CA SER A 80 0.06 3.49 2.03
C SER A 80 1.25 4.44 1.90
N VAL A 81 1.05 5.58 1.24
CA VAL A 81 1.97 6.71 1.19
C VAL A 81 1.21 7.98 1.56
N VAL A 82 1.60 8.61 2.68
CA VAL A 82 0.93 9.81 3.24
C VAL A 82 1.97 10.80 3.77
N PRO A 83 1.76 12.11 3.64
CA PRO A 83 2.62 13.10 4.26
C PRO A 83 2.37 13.17 5.79
N GLU A 84 3.41 13.42 6.57
CA GLU A 84 3.34 13.72 8.01
C GLU A 84 4.28 14.87 8.36
N ARG A 85 3.73 16.04 8.73
CA ARG A 85 4.42 17.29 9.14
C ARG A 85 5.64 17.71 8.29
N VAL A 86 6.75 16.98 8.41
CA VAL A 86 8.05 17.25 7.78
C VAL A 86 8.55 16.11 6.88
N ASP A 87 7.91 14.94 6.90
CA ASP A 87 8.30 13.74 6.15
C ASP A 87 7.12 13.10 5.43
N THR A 88 7.38 12.04 4.67
CA THR A 88 6.36 11.15 4.10
C THR A 88 6.47 9.79 4.79
N LYS A 89 5.34 9.24 5.23
CA LYS A 89 5.25 7.88 5.76
C LYS A 89 4.85 6.90 4.68
N ILE A 90 5.59 5.80 4.62
CA ILE A 90 5.25 4.62 3.84
C ILE A 90 4.89 3.52 4.83
N GLY A 91 3.68 3.00 4.75
CA GLY A 91 3.13 2.12 5.78
C GLY A 91 2.35 0.94 5.23
N THR A 92 2.28 -0.14 5.99
CA THR A 92 1.42 -1.29 5.70
C THR A 92 0.93 -1.93 6.99
N ILE A 93 -0.16 -2.68 6.91
CA ILE A 93 -0.55 -3.61 7.97
C ILE A 93 0.24 -4.89 7.74
N LEU A 94 0.95 -5.36 8.77
CA LEU A 94 1.72 -6.59 8.69
C LEU A 94 0.81 -7.76 8.30
N PRO A 95 1.14 -8.54 7.26
CA PRO A 95 0.33 -9.69 6.85
C PRO A 95 0.08 -10.69 7.99
N THR A 96 1.04 -10.88 8.89
CA THR A 96 0.89 -11.74 10.09
C THR A 96 -0.19 -11.23 11.05
N ALA A 97 -0.39 -9.91 11.13
CA ALA A 97 -1.46 -9.32 11.94
C ALA A 97 -2.85 -9.47 11.27
N THR A 98 -2.92 -9.38 9.93
CA THR A 98 -4.18 -9.50 9.17
C THR A 98 -4.63 -10.95 9.03
N LEU A 99 -3.71 -11.86 8.72
CA LEU A 99 -4.00 -13.25 8.39
C LEU A 99 -3.96 -14.18 9.62
N ARG A 100 -3.42 -13.71 10.76
CA ARG A 100 -3.18 -14.53 11.97
C ARG A 100 -2.37 -15.81 11.66
N MET A 101 -1.35 -15.65 10.82
CA MET A 101 -0.43 -16.71 10.39
C MET A 101 1.00 -16.39 10.82
#